data_AF-A0A662A471-F1
#
_entry.id   AF-A0A662A471-F1
#
_cell.length_a   1.000
_cell.length_b   1.000
_cell.length_c   1.000
_cell.angle_alpha   90.00
_cell.angle_beta   90.00
_cell.angle_gamma   90.00
#
_symmetry.space_group_name_H-M   'P 1'
#
loop_
_entity.id
_entity.type
_entity.pdbx_description
1 polymer ?
#
loop_
_entity_poly.entity_id
_entity_poly.type
_entity_poly.pdbx_seq_one_letter_code
_entity_poly.pdbx_strand_id
1 'polypeptide(L)'
;MNLQFTNIEFRGMMYNPSKVPEGESVFKIFPGMKKYSIFKKSPGPELSNDLTMLYIFCMYDKSTPYRGKYTDVLKRKIEIAHDVGFVLDNKGNFEDPVEDMMKGNNDVVNRKIVEFVRIHRSFKYTYLVTIEASYYNVMQEVMSGETKRIPDLRSIQEELEDTMAEILTEDNNPYIKDAILRYVEEERLQLRPEDIALKLANNEQPVTYKEIR
;
A
#
# COMPACT_ATOMS: atom_id res chain seq x y z
N MET A 1 17.11 -7.76 8.67
CA MET A 1 15.85 -7.73 7.87
C MET A 1 15.03 -8.94 8.27
N ASN A 2 13.74 -8.78 8.52
CA ASN A 2 12.88 -9.88 8.97
C ASN A 2 11.67 -10.03 8.05
N LEU A 3 11.92 -10.38 6.78
CA LEU A 3 10.86 -10.58 5.80
C LEU A 3 10.02 -11.80 6.20
N GLN A 4 8.73 -11.59 6.37
CA GLN A 4 7.77 -12.63 6.74
C GLN A 4 7.41 -13.60 5.59
N PHE A 5 7.90 -13.34 4.38
CA PHE A 5 7.64 -14.16 3.19
C PHE A 5 8.90 -14.92 2.75
N THR A 6 8.68 -16.07 2.14
CA THR A 6 9.74 -16.89 1.58
C THR A 6 10.31 -16.31 0.29
N ASN A 7 11.52 -16.71 -0.07
CA ASN A 7 12.16 -16.35 -1.34
C ASN A 7 11.29 -16.65 -2.58
N ILE A 8 10.45 -17.69 -2.50
CA ILE A 8 9.57 -18.14 -3.58
C ILE A 8 8.44 -17.13 -3.81
N GLU A 9 7.88 -16.57 -2.75
CA GLU A 9 6.78 -15.62 -2.82
C GLU A 9 7.20 -14.29 -3.45
N PHE A 10 8.48 -13.91 -3.31
CA PHE A 10 9.04 -12.74 -3.97
C PHE A 10 9.51 -12.96 -5.42
N ARG A 11 9.36 -14.17 -5.97
CA ARG A 11 9.93 -14.53 -7.29
C ARG A 11 9.36 -13.69 -8.44
N GLY A 12 8.13 -13.21 -8.31
CA GLY A 12 7.46 -12.38 -9.33
C GLY A 12 7.91 -10.92 -9.34
N MET A 13 8.58 -10.43 -8.28
CA MET A 13 8.97 -9.04 -8.18
C MET A 13 10.12 -8.67 -9.13
N MET A 14 10.12 -7.44 -9.61
CA MET A 14 11.17 -6.88 -10.46
C MET A 14 12.52 -6.84 -9.73
N TYR A 15 12.50 -6.47 -8.45
CA TYR A 15 13.66 -6.52 -7.56
C TYR A 15 13.27 -7.29 -6.31
N ASN A 16 13.81 -8.50 -6.17
CA ASN A 16 13.45 -9.39 -5.07
C ASN A 16 14.20 -8.97 -3.78
N PRO A 17 13.51 -8.40 -2.76
CA PRO A 17 14.14 -7.88 -1.55
C PRO A 17 14.84 -8.97 -0.73
N SER A 18 14.40 -10.23 -0.82
CA SER A 18 14.99 -11.33 -0.06
C SER A 18 16.39 -11.75 -0.54
N LYS A 19 16.82 -11.25 -1.70
CA LYS A 19 18.19 -11.42 -2.20
C LYS A 19 19.18 -10.43 -1.62
N VAL A 20 18.72 -9.44 -0.85
CA VAL A 20 19.57 -8.42 -0.24
C VAL A 20 19.91 -8.86 1.19
N PRO A 21 21.17 -9.26 1.46
CA PRO A 21 21.59 -9.58 2.82
C PRO A 21 21.48 -8.38 3.75
N GLU A 22 21.33 -8.63 5.04
CA GLU A 22 21.30 -7.59 6.05
C GLU A 22 22.61 -6.77 6.05
N GLY A 23 22.49 -5.45 6.06
CA GLY A 23 23.62 -4.51 6.02
C GLY A 23 24.26 -4.32 4.64
N GLU A 24 23.86 -5.08 3.62
CA GLU A 24 24.37 -4.91 2.25
C GLU A 24 23.53 -3.90 1.46
N SER A 25 24.20 -3.11 0.62
CA SER A 25 23.51 -2.09 -0.18
C SER A 25 22.68 -2.72 -1.30
N VAL A 26 21.46 -2.23 -1.50
CA VAL A 26 20.59 -2.67 -2.60
C VAL A 26 21.23 -2.42 -3.96
N PHE A 27 22.08 -1.38 -4.08
CA PHE A 27 22.75 -1.03 -5.33
C PHE A 27 23.92 -1.97 -5.67
N LYS A 28 24.42 -2.74 -4.70
CA LYS A 28 25.40 -3.81 -4.95
C LYS A 28 24.71 -5.02 -5.57
N ILE A 29 23.55 -5.40 -5.05
CA ILE A 29 22.76 -6.54 -5.52
C ILE A 29 22.04 -6.22 -6.84
N PHE A 30 21.56 -4.99 -7.00
CA PHE A 30 20.83 -4.51 -8.18
C PHE A 30 21.56 -3.35 -8.87
N PRO A 31 22.72 -3.59 -9.51
CA PRO A 31 23.54 -2.52 -10.09
C PRO A 31 22.83 -1.71 -11.18
N GLY A 32 21.88 -2.33 -11.89
CA GLY A 32 21.05 -1.67 -12.91
C GLY A 32 20.24 -0.48 -12.38
N MET A 33 20.02 -0.38 -11.08
CA MET A 33 19.33 0.75 -10.46
C MET A 33 20.17 2.04 -10.44
N LYS A 34 21.51 1.93 -10.48
CA LYS A 34 22.42 3.09 -10.40
C LYS A 34 22.26 4.06 -11.57
N LYS A 35 21.64 3.62 -12.67
CA LYS A 35 21.34 4.46 -13.84
C LYS A 35 20.26 5.51 -13.54
N TYR A 36 19.40 5.27 -12.56
CA TYR A 36 18.37 6.22 -12.15
C TYR A 36 18.95 7.14 -11.06
N SER A 37 19.18 8.41 -11.41
CA SER A 37 19.84 9.37 -10.53
C SER A 37 19.08 9.56 -9.20
N ILE A 38 17.76 9.55 -9.24
CA ILE A 38 16.89 9.72 -8.06
C ILE A 38 17.04 8.60 -7.03
N PHE A 39 17.30 7.35 -7.45
CA PHE A 39 17.49 6.25 -6.50
C PHE A 39 18.74 6.43 -5.64
N LYS A 40 19.74 7.17 -6.13
CA LYS A 40 20.98 7.45 -5.39
C LYS A 40 20.87 8.66 -4.46
N LYS A 41 19.85 9.51 -4.61
CA LYS A 41 19.69 10.68 -3.74
C LYS A 41 19.33 10.25 -2.32
N SER A 42 19.94 10.87 -1.32
CA SER A 42 19.60 10.60 0.08
C SER A 42 18.15 11.04 0.37
N PRO A 43 17.32 10.21 1.03
CA PRO A 43 16.00 10.61 1.52
C PRO A 43 16.06 11.54 2.73
N GLY A 44 17.22 11.70 3.37
CA GLY A 44 17.43 12.51 4.56
C GLY A 44 18.57 11.94 5.42
N PRO A 45 19.09 12.68 6.39
CA PRO A 45 20.15 12.18 7.28
C PRO A 45 19.67 11.05 8.20
N GLU A 46 18.38 11.02 8.51
CA GLU A 46 17.77 10.06 9.45
C GLU A 46 17.14 8.85 8.75
N LEU A 47 17.17 8.81 7.41
CA LEU A 47 16.60 7.72 6.62
C LEU A 47 17.70 7.01 5.82
N SER A 48 17.82 5.70 6.03
CA SER A 48 18.70 4.86 5.21
C SER A 48 18.13 4.72 3.79
N ASN A 49 18.92 5.15 2.80
CA ASN A 49 18.52 5.03 1.39
C ASN A 49 18.29 3.57 0.97
N ASP A 50 19.07 2.62 1.49
CA ASP A 50 18.88 1.20 1.18
C ASP A 50 17.57 0.66 1.76
N LEU A 51 17.24 1.00 3.02
CA LEU A 51 15.97 0.62 3.65
C LEU A 51 14.77 1.26 2.94
N THR A 52 14.87 2.54 2.57
CA THR A 52 13.86 3.23 1.77
C THR A 52 13.63 2.53 0.43
N MET A 53 14.69 2.09 -0.27
CA MET A 53 14.51 1.38 -1.54
C MET A 53 13.86 0.00 -1.34
N LEU A 54 14.25 -0.76 -0.30
CA LEU A 54 13.61 -2.04 0.03
C LEU A 54 12.12 -1.86 0.35
N TYR A 55 11.79 -0.83 1.13
CA TYR A 55 10.40 -0.44 1.40
C TYR A 55 9.63 -0.19 0.09
N ILE A 56 10.23 0.59 -0.81
CA ILE A 56 9.61 0.89 -2.12
C ILE A 56 9.37 -0.39 -2.92
N PHE A 57 10.32 -1.34 -2.94
CA PHE A 57 10.12 -2.62 -3.64
C PHE A 57 8.94 -3.38 -3.05
N CYS A 58 8.94 -3.58 -1.73
CA CYS A 58 7.90 -4.34 -1.05
C CYS A 58 6.52 -3.69 -1.17
N MET A 59 6.44 -2.35 -1.24
CA MET A 59 5.17 -1.62 -1.28
C MET A 59 4.61 -1.47 -2.70
N TYR A 60 5.48 -1.12 -3.65
CA TYR A 60 5.07 -0.64 -4.97
C TYR A 60 5.41 -1.58 -6.13
N ASP A 61 5.98 -2.76 -5.88
CA ASP A 61 6.05 -3.79 -6.92
C ASP A 61 4.66 -4.43 -7.11
N LYS A 62 4.24 -4.62 -8.37
CA LYS A 62 2.94 -5.23 -8.67
C LYS A 62 2.79 -6.66 -8.16
N SER A 63 3.91 -7.38 -8.13
CA SER A 63 3.96 -8.80 -7.77
C SER A 63 4.41 -8.99 -6.33
N THR A 64 4.33 -7.95 -5.50
CA THR A 64 4.64 -8.05 -4.08
C THR A 64 3.63 -8.93 -3.34
N PRO A 65 4.08 -9.90 -2.53
CA PRO A 65 3.17 -10.74 -1.73
C PRO A 65 2.46 -9.94 -0.63
N TYR A 66 3.02 -8.80 -0.22
CA TYR A 66 2.39 -7.89 0.76
C TYR A 66 1.02 -7.39 0.29
N ARG A 67 0.82 -7.21 -1.03
CA ARG A 67 -0.46 -6.75 -1.59
C ARG A 67 -1.55 -7.82 -1.49
N GLY A 68 -1.17 -9.10 -1.61
CA GLY A 68 -2.10 -10.22 -1.42
C GLY A 68 -2.45 -10.48 0.04
N LYS A 69 -1.50 -10.29 0.96
CA LYS A 69 -1.71 -10.53 2.40
C LYS A 69 -2.41 -9.39 3.13
N TYR A 70 -2.07 -8.15 2.80
CA TYR A 70 -2.57 -6.95 3.48
C TYR A 70 -3.34 -6.10 2.48
N THR A 71 -4.67 -6.23 2.48
CA THR A 71 -5.56 -5.41 1.64
C THR A 71 -5.54 -3.95 2.08
N ASP A 72 -5.61 -3.72 3.40
CA ASP A 72 -5.44 -2.39 4.01
C ASP A 72 -4.04 -1.82 3.76
N VAL A 73 -4.01 -0.65 3.14
CA VAL A 73 -2.78 0.03 2.71
C VAL A 73 -1.96 0.52 3.89
N LEU A 74 -2.60 1.07 4.93
CA LEU A 74 -1.90 1.58 6.11
C LEU A 74 -1.23 0.43 6.86
N LYS A 75 -1.95 -0.67 7.09
CA LYS A 75 -1.40 -1.89 7.66
C LYS A 75 -0.26 -2.43 6.83
N ARG A 76 -0.40 -2.46 5.50
CA ARG A 76 0.67 -2.88 4.59
C ARG A 76 1.92 -2.02 4.74
N LYS A 77 1.79 -0.69 4.82
CA LYS A 77 2.92 0.23 5.03
C LYS A 77 3.66 -0.07 6.34
N ILE A 78 2.92 -0.27 7.43
CA ILE A 78 3.46 -0.56 8.77
C ILE A 78 4.23 -1.88 8.76
N GLU A 79 3.61 -2.94 8.24
CA GLU A 79 4.19 -4.29 8.18
C GLU A 79 5.47 -4.32 7.33
N ILE A 80 5.46 -3.65 6.17
CA ILE A 80 6.65 -3.53 5.34
C ILE A 80 7.74 -2.75 6.06
N ALA A 81 7.41 -1.61 6.68
CA ALA A 81 8.39 -0.77 7.37
C ALA A 81 9.11 -1.56 8.48
N HIS A 82 8.35 -2.33 9.26
CA HIS A 82 8.89 -3.24 10.25
C HIS A 82 9.80 -4.31 9.62
N ASP A 83 9.33 -5.01 8.59
CA ASP A 83 10.05 -6.14 7.98
C ASP A 83 11.36 -5.74 7.30
N VAL A 84 11.39 -4.57 6.65
CA VAL A 84 12.62 -4.06 6.02
C VAL A 84 13.65 -3.62 7.06
N GLY A 85 13.22 -3.36 8.30
CA GLY A 85 14.09 -3.08 9.44
C GLY A 85 14.08 -1.63 9.92
N PHE A 86 13.02 -0.85 9.67
CA PHE A 86 12.84 0.41 10.39
C PHE A 86 12.53 0.12 11.86
N VAL A 87 13.16 0.89 12.75
CA VAL A 87 13.09 0.67 14.20
C VAL A 87 11.87 1.37 14.77
N LEU A 88 11.20 0.69 15.70
CA LEU A 88 10.15 1.29 16.53
C LEU A 88 10.77 1.87 17.80
N ASP A 89 10.24 2.99 18.26
CA ASP A 89 10.56 3.58 19.55
C ASP A 89 10.07 2.70 20.71
N ASN A 90 10.41 3.10 21.93
CA ASN A 90 10.02 2.39 23.16
C ASN A 90 8.49 2.38 23.40
N LYS A 91 7.71 3.13 22.61
CA LYS A 91 6.24 3.20 22.68
C LYS A 91 5.58 2.42 21.54
N GLY A 92 6.37 1.79 20.66
CA GLY A 92 5.88 1.03 19.52
C GLY A 92 5.52 1.89 18.30
N ASN A 93 5.98 3.14 18.24
CA ASN A 93 5.77 4.03 17.08
C ASN A 93 7.03 4.10 16.23
N PHE A 94 6.90 4.42 14.95
CA PHE A 94 8.06 4.73 14.12
C PHE A 94 8.59 6.13 14.44
N GLU A 95 9.89 6.35 14.19
CA GLU A 95 10.46 7.70 14.27
C GLU A 95 9.82 8.62 13.22
N ASP A 96 9.71 9.92 13.54
CA ASP A 96 9.07 10.94 12.70
C ASP A 96 9.48 10.88 11.21
N PRO A 97 10.78 10.70 10.86
CA PRO A 97 11.19 10.65 9.45
C PRO A 97 10.61 9.45 8.69
N VAL A 98 10.42 8.31 9.37
CA VAL A 98 9.82 7.11 8.78
C VAL A 98 8.32 7.29 8.62
N GLU A 99 7.66 7.90 9.60
CA GLU A 99 6.24 8.26 9.47
C GLU A 99 6.01 9.24 8.32
N ASP A 100 6.83 10.29 8.20
CA ASP A 100 6.75 11.27 7.12
C ASP A 100 6.97 10.61 5.75
N MET A 101 7.90 9.67 5.66
CA MET A 101 8.07 8.86 4.46
C MET A 101 6.79 8.07 4.13
N MET A 102 6.19 7.38 5.11
CA MET A 102 4.98 6.58 4.90
C MET A 102 3.74 7.42 4.58
N LYS A 103 3.65 8.62 5.16
CA LYS A 103 2.59 9.61 4.90
C LYS A 103 2.75 10.32 3.56
N GLY A 104 3.93 10.21 2.92
CA GLY A 104 4.20 10.85 1.63
C GLY A 104 4.65 12.31 1.75
N ASN A 105 5.16 12.72 2.92
CA ASN A 105 5.68 14.08 3.15
C ASN A 105 7.14 14.25 2.67
N ASN A 106 7.80 13.16 2.27
CA ASN A 106 9.19 13.21 1.81
C ASN A 106 9.29 13.28 0.27
N ASP A 107 9.56 14.47 -0.25
CA ASP A 107 9.71 14.74 -1.70
C ASP A 107 10.73 13.88 -2.42
N VAL A 108 11.82 13.50 -1.75
CA VAL A 108 12.85 12.67 -2.38
C VAL A 108 12.33 11.25 -2.50
N VAL A 109 11.68 10.73 -1.46
CA VAL A 109 11.06 9.40 -1.46
C VAL A 109 9.92 9.33 -2.48
N ASN A 110 9.05 10.33 -2.53
CA ASN A 110 7.98 10.40 -3.52
C ASN A 110 8.52 10.33 -4.95
N ARG A 111 9.61 11.06 -5.25
CA ARG A 111 10.27 10.99 -6.56
C ARG A 111 10.90 9.63 -6.85
N LYS A 112 11.40 8.91 -5.84
CA LYS A 112 11.85 7.52 -5.99
C LYS A 112 10.67 6.59 -6.29
N ILE A 113 9.54 6.75 -5.59
CA ILE A 113 8.33 5.96 -5.82
C ILE A 113 7.85 6.15 -7.27
N VAL A 114 7.72 7.40 -7.72
CA VAL A 114 7.32 7.71 -9.11
C VAL A 114 8.27 7.06 -10.11
N GLU A 115 9.59 7.20 -9.93
CA GLU A 115 10.55 6.58 -10.84
C GLU A 115 10.46 5.05 -10.81
N PHE A 116 10.28 4.44 -9.64
CA PHE A 116 10.13 3.00 -9.50
C PHE A 116 8.90 2.48 -10.25
N VAL A 117 7.75 3.10 -10.03
CA VAL A 117 6.49 2.74 -10.67
C VAL A 117 6.56 2.93 -12.19
N ARG A 118 7.24 3.97 -12.68
CA ARG A 118 7.49 4.17 -14.13
C ARG A 118 8.26 3.02 -14.77
N ILE A 119 9.18 2.36 -14.04
CA ILE A 119 9.97 1.24 -14.58
C ILE A 119 9.07 0.02 -14.84
N HIS A 120 7.93 -0.12 -14.17
CA HIS A 120 6.95 -1.17 -14.46
C HIS A 120 6.23 -0.98 -15.81
N ARG A 121 6.44 0.15 -16.52
CA ARG A 121 5.93 0.44 -17.87
C ARG A 121 4.44 0.16 -18.06
N SER A 122 3.66 0.39 -17.01
CA SER A 122 2.22 0.19 -17.02
C SER A 122 1.55 1.46 -16.56
N PHE A 123 0.94 2.14 -17.52
CA PHE A 123 0.23 3.40 -17.28
C PHE A 123 -0.91 3.18 -16.28
N LYS A 124 -1.71 2.11 -16.44
CA LYS A 124 -2.78 1.75 -15.50
C LYS A 124 -2.29 1.55 -14.07
N TYR A 125 -1.19 0.82 -13.88
CA TYR A 125 -0.63 0.64 -12.54
C TYR A 125 -0.05 1.93 -11.95
N THR A 126 0.60 2.74 -12.80
CA THR A 126 1.09 4.07 -12.38
C THR A 126 -0.04 4.98 -11.95
N TYR A 127 -1.15 4.90 -12.66
CA TYR A 127 -2.38 5.61 -12.36
C TYR A 127 -2.98 5.16 -11.03
N LEU A 128 -3.13 3.86 -10.84
CA LEU A 128 -3.62 3.26 -9.58
C LEU A 128 -2.84 3.76 -8.37
N VAL A 129 -1.49 3.67 -8.41
CA VAL A 129 -0.64 4.12 -7.29
C VAL A 129 -0.80 5.61 -7.01
N THR A 130 -1.02 6.41 -8.05
CA THR A 130 -1.20 7.86 -7.94
C THR A 130 -2.55 8.19 -7.30
N ILE A 131 -3.64 7.58 -7.77
CA ILE A 131 -4.98 7.76 -7.19
C ILE A 131 -5.01 7.29 -5.73
N GLU A 132 -4.41 6.13 -5.43
CA GLU A 132 -4.31 5.59 -4.07
C GLU A 132 -3.63 6.61 -3.13
N ALA A 133 -2.50 7.20 -3.56
CA ALA A 133 -1.82 8.25 -2.79
C ALA A 133 -2.67 9.52 -2.63
N SER A 134 -3.32 9.97 -3.71
CA SER A 134 -4.21 11.14 -3.68
C SER A 134 -5.40 10.96 -2.75
N TYR A 135 -6.01 9.78 -2.73
CA TYR A 135 -7.13 9.45 -1.84
C TYR A 135 -6.76 9.64 -0.37
N TYR A 136 -5.62 9.09 0.06
CA TYR A 136 -5.18 9.22 1.45
C TYR A 136 -4.80 10.65 1.83
N ASN A 137 -4.21 11.42 0.91
CA ASN A 137 -3.89 12.82 1.14
C ASN A 137 -5.17 13.65 1.32
N VAL A 138 -6.15 13.49 0.44
CA VAL A 138 -7.45 14.17 0.55
C VAL A 138 -8.19 13.75 1.81
N MET A 139 -8.13 12.48 2.19
CA MET A 139 -8.72 11.99 3.45
C MET A 139 -8.09 12.69 4.67
N GLN A 140 -6.76 12.88 4.69
CA GLN A 140 -6.09 13.62 5.75
C GLN A 140 -6.52 15.09 5.78
N GLU A 141 -6.62 15.75 4.63
CA GLU A 141 -7.13 17.13 4.52
C GLU A 141 -8.54 17.24 5.12
N VAL A 142 -9.45 16.32 4.75
CA VAL A 142 -10.82 16.28 5.28
C VAL A 142 -10.84 16.07 6.79
N MET A 143 -10.03 15.14 7.32
CA MET A 143 -9.91 14.90 8.77
C MET A 143 -9.31 16.09 9.53
N SER A 144 -8.47 16.90 8.88
CA SER A 144 -7.93 18.13 9.47
C SER A 144 -8.92 19.30 9.47
N GLY A 145 -10.12 19.11 8.88
CA GLY A 145 -11.20 20.10 8.87
C GLY A 145 -11.52 20.69 7.50
N GLU A 146 -10.84 20.28 6.43
CA GLU A 146 -11.13 20.72 5.05
C GLU A 146 -12.34 19.98 4.44
N THR A 147 -13.50 20.09 5.09
CA THR A 147 -14.73 19.38 4.69
C THR A 147 -15.22 19.69 3.27
N LYS A 148 -14.75 20.78 2.66
CA LYS A 148 -15.03 21.13 1.25
C LYS A 148 -14.48 20.11 0.25
N ARG A 149 -13.51 19.29 0.67
CA ARG A 149 -12.83 18.26 -0.15
C ARG A 149 -13.53 16.90 -0.10
N ILE A 150 -14.60 16.74 0.69
CA ILE A 150 -15.39 15.50 0.76
C ILE A 150 -15.91 15.05 -0.61
N PRO A 151 -16.41 15.93 -1.50
CA PRO A 151 -16.80 15.51 -2.85
C PRO A 151 -15.62 14.97 -3.68
N ASP A 152 -14.44 15.59 -3.56
CA ASP A 152 -13.22 15.12 -4.24
C ASP A 152 -12.83 13.73 -3.73
N LEU A 153 -12.96 13.48 -2.42
CA LEU A 153 -12.70 12.16 -1.83
C LEU A 153 -13.58 11.08 -2.46
N ARG A 154 -14.87 11.38 -2.65
CA ARG A 154 -15.81 10.46 -3.30
C ARG A 154 -15.48 10.20 -4.76
N SER A 155 -15.14 11.24 -5.54
CA SER A 155 -14.79 11.04 -6.96
C SER A 155 -13.50 10.22 -7.12
N ILE A 156 -12.51 10.48 -6.26
CA ILE A 156 -11.26 9.71 -6.22
C ILE A 156 -11.55 8.25 -5.84
N GLN A 157 -12.47 8.00 -4.90
CA GLN A 157 -12.88 6.64 -4.53
C GLN A 157 -13.48 5.88 -5.73
N GLU A 158 -14.48 6.47 -6.39
CA GLU A 158 -15.15 5.85 -7.54
C GLU A 158 -14.14 5.52 -8.65
N GLU A 159 -13.22 6.45 -8.93
CA GLU A 159 -12.17 6.24 -9.93
C GLU A 159 -11.13 5.19 -9.53
N LEU A 160 -10.82 5.07 -8.23
CA LEU A 160 -9.94 4.02 -7.69
C LEU A 160 -10.58 2.64 -7.89
N GLU A 161 -11.85 2.48 -7.55
CA GLU A 161 -12.61 1.24 -7.68
C GLU A 161 -12.70 0.79 -9.15
N ASP A 162 -13.00 1.73 -10.06
CA ASP A 162 -13.05 1.47 -11.51
C ASP A 162 -11.68 1.06 -12.06
N THR A 163 -10.63 1.81 -11.72
CA THR A 163 -9.26 1.51 -12.15
C THR A 163 -8.78 0.16 -11.63
N MET A 164 -9.14 -0.19 -10.39
CA MET A 164 -8.86 -1.51 -9.82
C MET A 164 -9.59 -2.61 -10.60
N ALA A 165 -10.88 -2.44 -10.89
CA ALA A 165 -11.66 -3.41 -11.66
C ALA A 165 -11.10 -3.63 -13.07
N GLU A 166 -10.67 -2.57 -13.76
CA GLU A 166 -10.04 -2.66 -15.08
C GLU A 166 -8.71 -3.42 -15.03
N ILE A 167 -7.85 -3.11 -14.06
CA ILE A 167 -6.58 -3.81 -13.88
C ILE A 167 -6.84 -5.30 -13.62
N LEU A 168 -7.85 -5.64 -12.81
CA LEU A 168 -8.21 -7.03 -12.51
C LEU A 168 -8.80 -7.80 -13.70
N THR A 169 -9.46 -7.09 -14.62
CA THR A 169 -10.02 -7.70 -15.83
C THR A 169 -8.92 -8.07 -16.83
N GLU A 170 -7.80 -7.35 -16.80
CA GLU A 170 -6.64 -7.56 -17.68
C GLU A 170 -5.48 -8.35 -17.02
N ASP A 171 -5.45 -8.45 -15.68
CA ASP A 171 -4.38 -9.09 -14.91
C ASP A 171 -4.80 -10.51 -14.47
N ASN A 172 -4.16 -11.53 -15.04
CA ASN A 172 -4.46 -12.95 -14.79
C ASN A 172 -3.96 -13.46 -13.42
N ASN A 173 -3.65 -12.59 -12.46
CA ASN A 173 -3.16 -12.99 -11.15
C ASN A 173 -4.32 -13.48 -10.26
N PRO A 174 -4.45 -14.80 -10.00
CA PRO A 174 -5.63 -15.37 -9.33
C PRO A 174 -5.78 -14.90 -7.89
N TYR A 175 -4.67 -14.58 -7.22
CA TYR A 175 -4.65 -14.26 -5.79
C TYR A 175 -5.17 -12.85 -5.49
N ILE A 176 -4.89 -11.88 -6.36
CA ILE A 176 -5.36 -10.50 -6.21
C ILE A 176 -6.87 -10.42 -6.53
N LYS A 177 -7.30 -11.17 -7.55
CA LYS A 177 -8.71 -11.30 -7.92
C LYS A 177 -9.54 -11.88 -6.77
N ASP A 178 -9.06 -12.93 -6.12
CA ASP A 178 -9.76 -13.60 -5.02
C ASP A 178 -9.83 -12.75 -3.74
N ALA A 179 -8.73 -12.07 -3.36
CA ALA A 179 -8.72 -11.20 -2.18
C ALA A 179 -9.66 -9.98 -2.32
N ILE A 180 -9.77 -9.41 -3.52
CA ILE A 180 -10.67 -8.27 -3.79
C ILE A 180 -12.11 -8.73 -3.99
N LEU A 181 -12.34 -9.88 -4.63
CA LEU A 181 -13.69 -10.47 -4.67
C LEU A 181 -14.20 -10.74 -3.26
N ARG A 182 -13.36 -11.24 -2.35
CA ARG A 182 -13.73 -11.39 -0.94
C ARG A 182 -14.01 -10.05 -0.26
N TYR A 183 -13.22 -9.01 -0.51
CA TYR A 183 -13.49 -7.67 0.03
C TYR A 183 -14.84 -7.09 -0.46
N VAL A 184 -15.11 -7.19 -1.76
CA VAL A 184 -16.38 -6.74 -2.37
C VAL A 184 -17.56 -7.62 -1.92
N GLU A 185 -17.34 -8.92 -1.74
CA GLU A 185 -18.33 -9.85 -1.20
C GLU A 185 -18.60 -9.57 0.29
N GLU A 186 -17.59 -9.28 1.10
CA GLU A 186 -17.71 -8.93 2.52
C GLU A 186 -18.47 -7.61 2.72
N GLU A 187 -18.22 -6.59 1.88
CA GLU A 187 -19.01 -5.36 1.89
C GLU A 187 -20.45 -5.58 1.39
N ARG A 188 -20.67 -6.46 0.41
CA ARG A 188 -22.02 -6.83 -0.07
C ARG A 188 -22.80 -7.70 0.93
N LEU A 189 -22.13 -8.63 1.63
CA LEU A 189 -22.69 -9.53 2.62
C LEU A 189 -23.26 -8.80 3.85
N GLN A 190 -22.85 -7.55 4.09
CA GLN A 190 -23.42 -6.73 5.16
C GLN A 190 -24.73 -6.00 4.77
N LEU A 191 -25.12 -6.01 3.49
CA LEU A 191 -26.20 -5.17 2.96
C LEU A 191 -27.41 -5.95 2.43
N ARG A 192 -27.37 -7.29 2.41
CA ARG A 192 -28.44 -8.09 1.79
C ARG A 192 -29.59 -8.39 2.77
N PRO A 193 -30.86 -8.17 2.37
CA PRO A 193 -32.03 -8.43 3.22
C PRO A 193 -32.12 -9.87 3.76
N GLU A 194 -31.64 -10.85 2.98
CA GLU A 194 -31.57 -12.26 3.39
C GLU A 194 -30.66 -12.50 4.61
N ASP A 195 -29.55 -11.77 4.72
CA ASP A 195 -28.59 -11.91 5.82
C ASP A 195 -29.08 -11.19 7.10
N ILE A 196 -29.90 -10.13 6.95
CA ILE A 196 -30.63 -9.47 8.04
C ILE A 196 -31.69 -10.41 8.63
N ALA A 197 -32.39 -11.16 7.77
CA ALA A 197 -33.37 -12.15 8.19
C ALA A 197 -32.72 -13.33 8.95
N LEU A 198 -31.53 -13.77 8.52
CA LEU A 198 -30.73 -14.79 9.21
C LEU A 198 -30.24 -14.35 10.59
N LYS A 199 -29.78 -13.10 10.74
CA LYS A 199 -29.35 -12.55 12.04
C LYS A 199 -30.51 -12.37 13.02
N LEU A 200 -31.67 -11.93 12.53
CA LEU A 200 -32.91 -11.86 13.32
C LEU A 200 -33.39 -13.25 13.76
N ALA A 201 -33.21 -14.28 12.93
CA ALA A 201 -33.53 -15.67 13.28
C ALA A 201 -32.58 -16.25 14.33
N ASN A 202 -31.33 -15.77 14.38
CA ASN A 202 -30.29 -16.22 15.31
C ASN A 202 -30.18 -15.37 16.60
N ASN A 203 -31.14 -14.47 16.87
CA ASN A 203 -31.14 -13.54 18.02
C ASN A 203 -29.93 -12.60 18.11
N GLU A 204 -29.26 -12.33 16.98
CA GLU A 204 -28.19 -11.34 16.91
C GLU A 204 -28.78 -9.97 16.52
N GLN A 205 -28.43 -8.92 17.28
CA GLN A 205 -28.91 -7.55 17.00
C GLN A 205 -28.22 -7.00 15.75
N PRO A 206 -28.95 -6.66 14.68
CA PRO A 206 -28.36 -6.01 13.52
C PRO A 206 -28.05 -4.54 13.87
N VAL A 207 -26.85 -4.09 13.52
CA VAL A 207 -26.43 -2.68 13.72
C VAL A 207 -27.31 -1.78 12.84
N THR A 208 -28.12 -0.93 13.47
CA THR A 208 -28.97 0.04 12.77
C THR A 208 -28.32 1.42 12.77
N TYR A 209 -28.45 2.13 11.65
CA TYR A 209 -27.86 3.45 11.35
C TYR A 209 -28.28 4.62 12.27
N LYS A 210 -28.86 4.35 13.44
CA LYS A 210 -29.51 5.37 14.29
C LYS A 210 -28.84 5.68 15.62
N GLU A 211 -27.63 5.18 15.87
CA GLU A 211 -26.84 5.53 17.07
C GLU A 211 -25.60 6.37 16.76
N ILE A 212 -25.70 7.27 15.78
CA ILE A 212 -24.84 8.44 15.70
C ILE A 212 -25.75 9.65 15.89
N ARG A 213 -25.83 10.12 17.14
CA ARG A 213 -26.30 11.45 17.51
C ARG A 213 -25.24 12.12 18.37
#